data_AF-A0A4Z2JAQ5-F1
#
_entry.id   AF-A0A4Z2JAQ5-F1
#
_cell.length_a   1.000
_cell.length_b   1.000
_cell.length_c   1.000
_cell.angle_alpha   90.00
_cell.angle_beta   90.00
_cell.angle_gamma   90.00
#
_symmetry.space_group_name_H-M   'P 1'
#
loop_
_entity.id
_entity.type
_entity.pdbx_description
1 polymer ?
#
loop_
_entity_poly.entity_id
_entity_poly.type
_entity_poly.pdbx_seq_one_letter_code
_entity_poly.pdbx_strand_id
1 'polypeptide(L)'
;MVRELGRIAGGMSCDFLRLWSNETDSVELLQFVSELPGGMRPALRKCFIEELREQPKINLSALSSGFAATIPVTMMEDLSNASFRAILDHVQAHFADFLRMPHYKQTNIAEKAATELGSYQAEGEIDGTALDALGPLLPFLDRDSLALVDRRALALRLEEMRSFCLPKEALGDISALLTQKDLLGEPSKWQIGDVEHLGRLVFSLSTKQINSIPLTVLDKDTVEQVLVGQRRWEDSALGAVCATRCMDRPLQRRLTQSLIRGIVKARGVRSKG
;
A
#
# COMPACT_ATOMS: atom_id res chain seq x y z
N MET A 1 16.14 -15.74 26.37
CA MET A 1 16.92 -14.73 27.10
C MET A 1 16.94 -13.37 26.40
N VAL A 2 17.52 -13.22 25.19
CA VAL A 2 17.59 -11.90 24.48
C VAL A 2 16.23 -11.25 24.23
N ARG A 3 15.22 -12.02 23.78
CA ARG A 3 13.83 -11.51 23.58
C ARG A 3 13.14 -11.05 24.87
N GLU A 4 13.44 -11.65 26.01
CA GLU A 4 12.83 -11.27 27.30
C GLU A 4 13.50 -10.04 27.87
N LEU A 5 14.83 -9.94 27.77
CA LEU A 5 15.58 -8.75 28.13
C LEU A 5 15.20 -7.55 27.27
N GLY A 6 14.98 -7.74 25.96
CA GLY A 6 14.50 -6.67 25.09
C GLY A 6 13.08 -6.20 25.41
N ARG A 7 12.19 -7.09 25.88
CA ARG A 7 10.86 -6.72 26.39
C ARG A 7 10.94 -5.93 27.70
N ILE A 8 11.91 -6.24 28.56
CA ILE A 8 12.17 -5.50 29.79
C ILE A 8 12.75 -4.12 29.45
N ALA A 9 13.74 -4.05 28.56
CA ALA A 9 14.34 -2.81 28.08
C ALA A 9 13.32 -1.92 27.34
N GLY A 10 12.39 -2.50 26.57
CA GLY A 10 11.27 -1.77 25.95
C GLY A 10 10.28 -1.15 26.96
N GLY A 11 10.42 -1.48 28.24
CA GLY A 11 9.70 -0.89 29.37
C GLY A 11 10.49 0.13 30.19
N MET A 12 11.70 0.52 29.78
CA MET A 12 12.46 1.56 30.48
C MET A 12 11.72 2.91 30.51
N SER A 13 11.98 3.72 31.54
CA SER A 13 11.39 5.05 31.65
C SER A 13 12.09 6.07 30.74
N CYS A 14 11.40 7.16 30.44
CA CYS A 14 11.97 8.27 29.68
C CYS A 14 13.17 8.91 30.40
N ASP A 15 13.09 9.05 31.73
CA ASP A 15 14.17 9.60 32.54
C ASP A 15 15.44 8.74 32.45
N PHE A 16 15.28 7.42 32.40
CA PHE A 16 16.41 6.50 32.23
C PHE A 16 17.06 6.62 30.85
N LEU A 17 16.26 6.72 29.80
CA LEU A 17 16.75 6.94 28.44
C LEU A 17 17.53 8.27 28.32
N ARG A 18 16.99 9.35 28.90
CA ARG A 18 17.62 10.67 28.91
C ARG A 18 18.97 10.68 29.61
N LEU A 19 19.04 10.01 30.77
CA LEU A 19 20.27 9.91 31.54
C LEU A 19 21.37 9.21 30.72
N TRP A 20 21.03 8.10 30.08
CA TRP A 20 21.98 7.33 29.25
C TRP A 20 22.41 8.07 27.99
N SER A 21 21.50 8.80 27.34
CA SER A 21 21.83 9.60 26.15
C SER A 21 22.82 10.72 26.46
N ASN A 22 22.91 11.19 27.70
CA ASN A 22 23.85 12.22 28.12
C ASN A 22 25.22 11.65 28.51
N GLU A 23 25.29 10.38 28.90
CA GLU A 23 26.51 9.73 29.41
C GLU A 23 27.25 8.89 28.36
N THR A 24 26.57 8.48 27.27
CA THR A 24 27.07 7.53 26.26
C THR A 24 27.16 8.16 24.88
N ASP A 25 27.91 7.56 23.94
CA ASP A 25 27.76 7.88 22.52
C ASP A 25 26.29 7.65 22.11
N SER A 26 25.60 8.73 21.79
CA SER A 26 24.16 8.72 21.54
C SER A 26 23.82 7.80 20.36
N VAL A 27 24.72 7.62 19.38
CA VAL A 27 24.46 6.80 18.20
C VAL A 27 24.26 5.31 18.55
N GLU A 28 25.15 4.73 19.37
CA GLU A 28 25.07 3.31 19.76
C GLU A 28 23.81 3.03 20.60
N LEU A 29 23.46 3.96 21.50
CA LEU A 29 22.25 3.86 22.30
C LEU A 29 20.98 3.92 21.44
N LEU A 30 20.93 4.84 20.49
CA LEU A 30 19.78 5.00 19.61
C LEU A 30 19.59 3.79 18.70
N GLN A 31 20.69 3.24 18.18
CA GLN A 31 20.66 2.01 17.41
C GLN A 31 20.09 0.87 18.27
N PHE A 32 20.65 0.65 19.46
CA PHE A 32 20.19 -0.38 20.39
C PHE A 32 18.70 -0.26 20.73
N VAL A 33 18.24 0.94 21.09
CA VAL A 33 16.85 1.20 21.46
C VAL A 33 15.92 1.00 20.25
N SER A 34 16.35 1.39 19.05
CA SER A 34 15.59 1.19 17.81
C SER A 34 15.46 -0.27 17.38
N GLU A 35 16.35 -1.14 17.85
CA GLU A 35 16.38 -2.58 17.54
C GLU A 35 15.68 -3.47 18.59
N LEU A 36 15.09 -2.87 19.65
CA LEU A 36 14.52 -3.61 20.77
C LEU A 36 13.46 -4.64 20.31
N PRO A 37 13.66 -5.95 20.60
CA PRO A 37 12.76 -6.98 20.14
C PRO A 37 11.42 -6.91 20.87
N GLY A 38 10.34 -6.96 20.09
CA GLY A 38 8.97 -6.79 20.60
C GLY A 38 8.48 -5.34 20.63
N GLY A 39 9.31 -4.39 20.19
CA GLY A 39 8.98 -2.98 20.04
C GLY A 39 9.00 -2.21 21.36
N MET A 40 9.05 -0.88 21.24
CA MET A 40 8.97 0.03 22.38
C MET A 40 7.53 0.24 22.82
N ARG A 41 7.31 0.35 24.15
CA ARG A 41 6.02 0.82 24.67
C ARG A 41 5.72 2.24 24.15
N PRO A 42 4.44 2.61 23.92
CA PRO A 42 4.09 3.91 23.38
C PRO A 42 4.69 5.12 24.12
N ALA A 43 4.78 5.05 25.45
CA ALA A 43 5.37 6.12 26.27
C ALA A 43 6.89 6.28 26.01
N LEU A 44 7.63 5.17 25.98
CA LEU A 44 9.06 5.17 25.66
C LEU A 44 9.30 5.62 24.21
N ARG A 45 8.48 5.13 23.27
CA ARG A 45 8.55 5.54 21.86
C ARG A 45 8.34 7.05 21.70
N LYS A 46 7.36 7.62 22.41
CA LYS A 46 7.09 9.06 22.40
C LYS A 46 8.30 9.83 22.90
N CYS A 47 8.85 9.43 24.05
CA CYS A 47 10.06 10.00 24.61
C CYS A 47 11.24 9.93 23.62
N PHE A 48 11.51 8.75 23.06
CA PHE A 48 12.60 8.55 22.11
C PHE A 48 12.49 9.46 20.88
N ILE A 49 11.28 9.65 20.34
CA ILE A 49 11.04 10.60 19.24
C ILE A 49 11.27 12.06 19.67
N GLU A 50 10.88 12.43 20.91
CA GLU A 50 11.16 13.76 21.45
C GLU A 50 12.67 14.00 21.60
N GLU A 51 13.42 13.03 22.14
CA GLU A 51 14.88 13.13 22.26
C GLU A 51 15.57 13.24 20.90
N LEU A 52 15.13 12.47 19.90
CA LEU A 52 15.64 12.58 18.53
C LEU A 52 15.40 13.99 17.94
N ARG A 53 14.28 14.63 18.27
CA ARG A 53 13.94 15.96 17.75
C ARG A 53 14.77 17.07 18.40
N GLU A 54 15.03 16.97 19.69
CA GLU A 54 15.84 17.95 20.43
C GLU A 54 17.34 17.88 20.06
N GLN A 55 17.76 16.82 19.36
CA GLN A 55 19.14 16.62 18.92
C GLN A 55 19.26 16.60 17.39
N PRO A 56 19.20 17.77 16.71
CA PRO A 56 19.21 17.86 15.24
C PRO A 56 20.53 17.40 14.58
N LYS A 57 21.57 17.11 15.37
CA LYS A 57 22.85 16.56 14.88
C LYS A 57 22.87 15.03 14.86
N ILE A 58 21.85 14.36 15.41
CA ILE A 58 21.78 12.91 15.38
C ILE A 58 21.64 12.44 13.94
N ASN A 59 22.48 11.48 13.57
CA ASN A 59 22.36 10.82 12.29
C ASN A 59 21.19 9.82 12.30
N LEU A 60 20.02 10.22 11.78
CA LEU A 60 18.84 9.36 11.68
C LEU A 60 19.05 8.10 10.83
N SER A 61 20.12 8.05 10.02
CA SER A 61 20.50 6.83 9.29
C SER A 61 20.98 5.68 10.18
N ALA A 62 21.30 5.95 11.45
CA ALA A 62 21.71 4.92 12.42
C ALA A 62 20.52 4.13 13.01
N LEU A 63 19.28 4.56 12.74
CA LEU A 63 18.09 3.89 13.24
C LEU A 63 17.83 2.60 12.45
N SER A 64 17.30 1.58 13.13
CA SER A 64 16.80 0.39 12.45
C SER A 64 15.74 0.77 11.41
N SER A 65 15.75 0.14 10.24
CA SER A 65 14.82 0.47 9.15
C SER A 65 13.35 0.32 9.57
N GLY A 66 13.04 -0.67 10.40
CA GLY A 66 11.72 -0.86 10.98
C GLY A 66 11.30 0.28 11.90
N PHE A 67 12.19 0.78 12.76
CA PHE A 67 11.88 1.94 13.58
C PHE A 67 11.77 3.22 12.74
N ALA A 68 12.71 3.42 11.81
CA ALA A 68 12.80 4.57 10.91
C ALA A 68 11.53 4.70 10.05
N ALA A 69 10.98 3.58 9.57
CA ALA A 69 9.68 3.56 8.88
C ALA A 69 8.54 4.15 9.74
N THR A 70 8.70 4.20 11.07
CA THR A 70 7.67 4.64 12.01
C THR A 70 7.88 6.04 12.60
N ILE A 71 8.94 6.77 12.25
CA ILE A 71 9.19 8.16 12.71
C ILE A 71 8.21 9.18 12.10
N PRO A 72 8.04 10.38 12.69
CA PRO A 72 7.21 11.43 12.09
C PRO A 72 7.65 11.76 10.66
N VAL A 73 6.69 12.02 9.76
CA VAL A 73 6.96 12.34 8.35
C VAL A 73 7.95 13.49 8.20
N THR A 74 7.84 14.53 9.03
CA THR A 74 8.76 15.69 9.02
C THR A 74 10.22 15.30 9.27
N MET A 75 10.47 14.21 10.00
CA MET A 75 11.84 13.71 10.24
C MET A 75 12.29 12.75 9.14
N MET A 76 11.36 12.21 8.34
CA MET A 76 11.72 11.35 7.20
C MET A 76 12.39 12.14 6.09
N GLU A 77 12.17 13.45 6.01
CA GLU A 77 12.80 14.36 5.05
C GLU A 77 14.32 14.43 5.24
N ASP A 78 14.79 14.36 6.49
CA ASP A 78 16.21 14.41 6.86
C ASP A 78 16.96 13.08 6.62
N LEU A 79 16.25 12.02 6.23
CA LEU A 79 16.86 10.72 5.94
C LEU A 79 17.59 10.74 4.60
N SER A 80 18.82 10.22 4.61
CA SER A 80 19.55 9.93 3.38
C SER A 80 18.80 8.94 2.48
N ASN A 81 19.02 9.01 1.17
CA ASN A 81 18.41 8.10 0.20
C ASN A 81 18.74 6.64 0.49
N ALA A 82 19.95 6.35 1.01
CA ALA A 82 20.36 5.00 1.42
C ALA A 82 19.51 4.47 2.60
N SER A 83 19.27 5.32 3.60
CA SER A 83 18.39 4.99 4.74
C SER A 83 16.96 4.79 4.30
N PHE A 84 16.49 5.63 3.37
CA PHE A 84 15.15 5.50 2.84
C PHE A 84 14.98 4.21 2.03
N ARG A 85 15.96 3.80 1.25
CA ARG A 85 15.95 2.47 0.60
C ARG A 85 15.85 1.33 1.59
N ALA A 86 16.62 1.37 2.68
CA ALA A 86 16.51 0.37 3.73
C ALA A 86 15.10 0.34 4.38
N ILE A 87 14.43 1.50 4.49
CA ILE A 87 13.02 1.57 4.89
C ILE A 87 12.12 0.91 3.85
N LEU A 88 12.32 1.15 2.56
CA LEU A 88 11.54 0.52 1.49
C LEU A 88 11.69 -1.00 1.52
N ASP A 89 12.91 -1.51 1.62
CA ASP A 89 13.19 -2.94 1.73
C ASP A 89 12.46 -3.55 2.94
N HIS A 90 12.49 -2.85 4.08
CA HIS A 90 11.76 -3.27 5.27
C HIS A 90 10.25 -3.25 5.06
N VAL A 91 9.70 -2.20 4.46
CA VAL A 91 8.26 -2.08 4.17
C VAL A 91 7.80 -3.19 3.24
N GLN A 92 8.58 -3.53 2.22
CA GLN A 92 8.26 -4.63 1.32
C GLN A 92 8.30 -5.98 2.04
N ALA A 93 9.31 -6.24 2.88
CA ALA A 93 9.40 -7.46 3.68
C ALA A 93 8.30 -7.59 4.75
N HIS A 94 7.80 -6.44 5.26
CA HIS A 94 6.84 -6.37 6.36
C HIS A 94 5.57 -5.60 5.98
N PHE A 95 5.06 -5.81 4.77
CA PHE A 95 3.98 -4.99 4.20
C PHE A 95 2.68 -4.96 5.03
N ALA A 96 2.39 -6.04 5.78
CA ALA A 96 1.26 -6.07 6.69
C ALA A 96 1.36 -5.00 7.80
N ASP A 97 2.56 -4.64 8.24
CA ASP A 97 2.78 -3.58 9.25
C ASP A 97 2.66 -2.19 8.61
N PHE A 98 3.10 -2.03 7.37
CA PHE A 98 2.81 -0.84 6.57
C PHE A 98 1.30 -0.59 6.43
N LEU A 99 0.52 -1.63 6.13
CA LEU A 99 -0.95 -1.54 6.05
C LEU A 99 -1.64 -1.14 7.37
N ARG A 100 -0.95 -1.27 8.52
CA ARG A 100 -1.46 -0.85 9.83
C ARG A 100 -1.15 0.62 10.14
N MET A 101 -0.31 1.27 9.36
CA MET A 101 0.00 2.69 9.53
C MET A 101 -1.19 3.57 9.13
N PRO A 102 -1.27 4.83 9.64
CA PRO A 102 -2.23 5.80 9.15
C PRO A 102 -2.05 6.07 7.64
N HIS A 103 -3.16 6.30 6.91
CA HIS A 103 -3.14 6.50 5.46
C HIS A 103 -2.18 7.60 5.00
N TYR A 104 -2.18 8.77 5.65
CA TYR A 104 -1.28 9.88 5.29
C TYR A 104 0.19 9.47 5.29
N LYS A 105 0.57 8.53 6.17
CA LYS A 105 1.92 8.03 6.29
C LYS A 105 2.24 6.99 5.21
N GLN A 106 1.26 6.15 4.86
CA GLN A 106 1.37 5.21 3.75
C GLN A 106 1.63 5.96 2.45
N THR A 107 0.85 7.00 2.18
CA THR A 107 1.02 7.88 1.03
C THR A 107 2.38 8.56 1.04
N ASN A 108 2.81 9.15 2.17
CA ASN A 108 4.13 9.80 2.21
C ASN A 108 5.30 8.85 1.91
N ILE A 109 5.24 7.61 2.41
CA ILE A 109 6.25 6.59 2.10
C ILE A 109 6.19 6.20 0.62
N ALA A 110 4.99 6.02 0.06
CA ALA A 110 4.83 5.68 -1.35
C ALA A 110 5.31 6.82 -2.27
N GLU A 111 4.97 8.07 -1.96
CA GLU A 111 5.42 9.26 -2.70
C GLU A 111 6.93 9.44 -2.65
N LYS A 112 7.53 9.28 -1.46
CA LYS A 112 8.98 9.34 -1.34
C LYS A 112 9.63 8.15 -2.07
N ALA A 113 9.02 6.97 -2.11
CA ALA A 113 9.47 5.86 -2.94
C ALA A 113 9.45 6.21 -4.43
N ALA A 114 8.34 6.75 -4.94
CA ALA A 114 8.22 7.15 -6.33
C ALA A 114 9.24 8.24 -6.68
N THR A 115 9.45 9.22 -5.80
CA THR A 115 10.45 10.29 -6.02
C THR A 115 11.88 9.75 -6.03
N GLU A 116 12.23 8.89 -5.07
CA GLU A 116 13.58 8.31 -4.98
C GLU A 116 13.88 7.35 -6.14
N LEU A 117 12.89 6.62 -6.62
CA LEU A 117 13.01 5.72 -7.77
C LEU A 117 13.01 6.52 -9.08
N GLY A 118 12.16 7.55 -9.18
CA GLY A 118 12.03 8.43 -10.35
C GLY A 118 13.14 9.46 -10.52
N SER A 119 13.88 9.81 -9.46
CA SER A 119 15.07 10.67 -9.54
C SER A 119 16.20 10.06 -10.38
N TYR A 120 16.11 8.76 -10.71
CA TYR A 120 17.01 8.07 -11.63
C TYR A 120 16.60 8.21 -13.11
N GLN A 121 15.44 8.80 -13.41
CA GLN A 121 14.82 8.80 -14.73
C GLN A 121 14.60 10.24 -15.23
N ALA A 122 15.11 10.54 -16.42
CA ALA A 122 15.22 11.90 -16.95
C ALA A 122 13.89 12.54 -17.41
N GLU A 123 12.76 11.82 -17.38
CA GLU A 123 11.51 12.24 -18.05
C GLU A 123 10.28 12.38 -17.14
N GLY A 124 10.40 12.17 -15.83
CA GLY A 124 9.28 12.40 -14.90
C GLY A 124 8.09 11.44 -15.09
N GLU A 125 8.26 10.34 -15.82
CA GLU A 125 7.32 9.24 -15.97
C GLU A 125 7.70 8.08 -15.03
N ILE A 126 6.72 7.38 -14.47
CA ILE A 126 6.92 6.14 -13.70
C ILE A 126 6.88 4.98 -14.68
N ASP A 127 8.06 4.60 -15.17
CA ASP A 127 8.24 3.53 -16.16
C ASP A 127 8.06 2.11 -15.56
N GLY A 128 8.24 1.08 -16.39
CA GLY A 128 8.14 -0.32 -15.93
C GLY A 128 9.12 -0.69 -14.81
N THR A 129 10.35 -0.15 -14.81
CA THR A 129 11.35 -0.44 -13.78
C THR A 129 10.94 0.17 -12.45
N ALA A 130 10.44 1.41 -12.48
CA ALA A 130 9.91 2.09 -11.30
C ALA A 130 8.65 1.38 -10.78
N LEU A 131 7.78 0.89 -11.67
CA LEU A 131 6.61 0.09 -11.28
C LEU A 131 7.01 -1.23 -10.60
N ASP A 132 8.03 -1.93 -11.10
CA ASP A 132 8.54 -3.17 -10.47
C ASP A 132 9.08 -2.89 -9.06
N ALA A 133 9.78 -1.77 -8.88
CA ALA A 133 10.33 -1.37 -7.60
C ALA A 133 9.26 -0.86 -6.62
N LEU A 134 8.26 -0.13 -7.11
CA LEU A 134 7.11 0.33 -6.30
C LEU A 134 6.24 -0.84 -5.86
N GLY A 135 5.92 -1.75 -6.80
CA GLY A 135 5.10 -2.93 -6.58
C GLY A 135 3.84 -2.62 -5.76
N PRO A 136 3.64 -3.27 -4.60
CA PRO A 136 2.46 -3.07 -3.74
C PRO A 136 2.24 -1.65 -3.20
N LEU A 137 3.22 -0.74 -3.31
CA LEU A 137 3.09 0.66 -2.91
C LEU A 137 2.31 1.50 -3.93
N LEU A 138 2.20 1.04 -5.19
CA LEU A 138 1.52 1.77 -6.27
C LEU A 138 0.13 2.30 -5.88
N PRO A 139 -0.77 1.52 -5.23
CA PRO A 139 -2.10 2.01 -4.85
C PRO A 139 -2.11 3.03 -3.71
N PHE A 140 -0.97 3.42 -3.17
CA PHE A 140 -0.85 4.42 -2.10
C PHE A 140 -0.29 5.74 -2.59
N LEU A 141 0.10 5.82 -3.87
CA LEU A 141 0.43 7.07 -4.52
C LEU A 141 -0.80 7.98 -4.59
N ASP A 142 -0.55 9.27 -4.59
CA ASP A 142 -1.54 10.29 -4.85
C ASP A 142 -1.91 10.34 -6.34
N ARG A 143 -2.93 11.14 -6.63
CA ARG A 143 -3.51 11.26 -7.96
C ARG A 143 -2.53 11.83 -8.98
N ASP A 144 -1.64 12.74 -8.57
CA ASP A 144 -0.73 13.42 -9.48
C ASP A 144 0.41 12.46 -9.87
N SER A 145 0.96 11.74 -8.90
CA SER A 145 1.94 10.67 -9.14
C SER A 145 1.37 9.51 -9.95
N LEU A 146 0.13 9.08 -9.67
CA LEU A 146 -0.55 8.06 -10.48
C LEU A 146 -0.77 8.49 -11.93
N ALA A 147 -0.91 9.79 -12.21
CA ALA A 147 -1.06 10.30 -13.56
C ALA A 147 0.23 10.18 -14.40
N LEU A 148 1.38 10.01 -13.74
CA LEU A 148 2.70 9.84 -14.37
C LEU A 148 3.03 8.38 -14.68
N VAL A 149 2.15 7.43 -14.36
CA VAL A 149 2.38 6.00 -14.60
C VAL A 149 2.35 5.68 -16.10
N ASP A 150 3.41 5.02 -16.60
CA ASP A 150 3.40 4.42 -17.93
C ASP A 150 2.33 3.33 -17.98
N ARG A 151 1.25 3.63 -18.69
CA ARG A 151 0.07 2.79 -18.82
C ARG A 151 0.36 1.49 -19.57
N ARG A 152 1.29 1.50 -20.52
CA ARG A 152 1.69 0.29 -21.26
C ARG A 152 2.52 -0.62 -20.37
N ALA A 153 3.41 -0.04 -19.58
CA ALA A 153 4.15 -0.80 -18.58
C ALA A 153 3.23 -1.38 -17.50
N LEU A 154 2.22 -0.62 -17.05
CA LEU A 154 1.22 -1.10 -16.10
C LEU A 154 0.38 -2.25 -16.65
N ALA A 155 0.01 -2.21 -17.95
CA ALA A 155 -0.75 -3.28 -18.59
C ALA A 155 -0.08 -4.65 -18.40
N LEU A 156 1.24 -4.71 -18.49
CA LEU A 156 2.03 -5.94 -18.32
C LEU A 156 2.06 -6.45 -16.87
N ARG A 157 1.63 -5.64 -15.89
CA ARG A 157 1.69 -5.90 -14.44
C ARG A 157 0.31 -6.02 -13.81
N LEU A 158 -0.77 -5.95 -14.59
CA LEU A 158 -2.13 -6.03 -14.05
C LEU A 158 -2.37 -7.33 -13.29
N GLU A 159 -1.79 -8.45 -13.72
CA GLU A 159 -1.90 -9.73 -13.02
C GLU A 159 -1.27 -9.69 -11.62
N GLU A 160 -0.06 -9.13 -11.50
CA GLU A 160 0.61 -8.94 -10.21
C GLU A 160 -0.18 -7.98 -9.31
N MET A 161 -0.70 -6.89 -9.88
CA MET A 161 -1.49 -5.89 -9.16
C MET A 161 -2.78 -6.46 -8.55
N ARG A 162 -3.27 -7.62 -9.01
CA ARG A 162 -4.34 -8.39 -8.36
C ARG A 162 -3.95 -8.95 -6.99
N SER A 163 -2.69 -8.88 -6.58
CA SER A 163 -2.24 -9.29 -5.25
C SER A 163 -2.19 -8.12 -4.25
N PHE A 164 -2.21 -6.88 -4.73
CA PHE A 164 -1.99 -5.69 -3.89
C PHE A 164 -3.18 -5.36 -2.97
N CYS A 165 -2.96 -4.48 -2.01
CA CYS A 165 -4.04 -3.85 -1.25
C CYS A 165 -4.54 -2.61 -2.01
N LEU A 166 -5.85 -2.48 -2.18
CA LEU A 166 -6.46 -1.27 -2.73
C LEU A 166 -7.20 -0.52 -1.60
N PRO A 167 -6.62 0.54 -1.02
CA PRO A 167 -7.32 1.33 -0.01
C PRO A 167 -8.51 2.06 -0.64
N LYS A 168 -9.55 2.30 0.17
CA LYS A 168 -10.79 2.94 -0.32
C LYS A 168 -10.54 4.31 -0.95
N GLU A 169 -9.53 5.03 -0.47
CA GLU A 169 -9.11 6.34 -0.96
C GLU A 169 -8.58 6.25 -2.40
N ALA A 170 -7.88 5.17 -2.74
CA ALA A 170 -7.25 5.00 -4.05
C ALA A 170 -8.18 4.40 -5.12
N LEU A 171 -9.35 3.87 -4.75
CA LEU A 171 -10.23 3.18 -5.71
C LEU A 171 -10.59 4.09 -6.91
N GLY A 172 -10.86 5.37 -6.63
CA GLY A 172 -11.17 6.35 -7.67
C GLY A 172 -10.03 6.57 -8.66
N ASP A 173 -8.82 6.79 -8.16
CA ASP A 173 -7.64 7.08 -8.97
C ASP A 173 -7.16 5.84 -9.72
N ILE A 174 -7.17 4.67 -9.08
CA ILE A 174 -6.89 3.38 -9.74
C ILE A 174 -7.93 3.08 -10.82
N SER A 175 -9.21 3.32 -10.57
CA SER A 175 -10.25 3.18 -11.60
C SER A 175 -10.01 4.14 -12.78
N ALA A 176 -9.62 5.39 -12.50
CA ALA A 176 -9.30 6.36 -13.54
C ALA A 176 -8.11 5.91 -14.39
N LEU A 177 -7.05 5.38 -13.76
CA LEU A 177 -5.88 4.82 -14.42
C LEU A 177 -6.24 3.62 -15.31
N LEU A 178 -6.97 2.64 -14.78
CA LEU A 178 -7.39 1.44 -15.51
C LEU A 178 -8.27 1.73 -16.72
N THR A 179 -9.12 2.75 -16.65
CA THR A 179 -10.11 3.07 -17.70
C THR A 179 -9.62 4.10 -18.73
N GLN A 180 -8.33 4.44 -18.71
CA GLN A 180 -7.74 5.27 -19.76
C GLN A 180 -7.69 4.51 -21.10
N LYS A 181 -7.80 5.26 -22.21
CA LYS A 181 -7.98 4.71 -23.57
C LYS A 181 -6.83 3.81 -24.04
N ASP A 182 -5.64 4.06 -23.55
CA ASP A 182 -4.40 3.35 -23.87
C ASP A 182 -4.06 2.25 -22.85
N LEU A 183 -4.97 1.97 -21.90
CA LEU A 183 -4.94 0.78 -21.04
C LEU A 183 -6.13 -0.14 -21.36
N LEU A 184 -7.26 -0.04 -20.65
CA LEU A 184 -8.47 -0.84 -20.95
C LEU A 184 -9.62 -0.02 -21.56
N GLY A 185 -9.52 1.31 -21.54
CA GLY A 185 -10.57 2.21 -22.04
C GLY A 185 -11.89 2.10 -21.26
N GLU A 186 -12.97 2.51 -21.93
CA GLU A 186 -14.30 2.59 -21.32
C GLU A 186 -14.88 1.20 -21.01
N PRO A 187 -15.39 0.95 -19.79
CA PRO A 187 -15.94 -0.35 -19.41
C PRO A 187 -17.08 -0.87 -20.29
N SER A 188 -17.81 0.02 -20.97
CA SER A 188 -18.86 -0.34 -21.93
C SER A 188 -18.37 -1.03 -23.20
N LYS A 189 -17.05 -0.99 -23.47
CA LYS A 189 -16.42 -1.59 -24.64
C LYS A 189 -15.61 -2.84 -24.33
N TRP A 190 -15.50 -3.18 -23.04
CA TRP A 190 -14.75 -4.34 -22.58
C TRP A 190 -15.29 -5.64 -23.17
N GLN A 191 -14.40 -6.60 -23.30
CA GLN A 191 -14.63 -7.98 -23.68
C GLN A 191 -14.42 -8.91 -22.48
N ILE A 192 -14.77 -10.19 -22.63
CA ILE A 192 -14.56 -11.22 -21.59
C ILE A 192 -13.10 -11.24 -21.14
N GLY A 193 -12.18 -11.26 -22.10
CA GLY A 193 -10.73 -11.24 -21.81
C GLY A 193 -10.27 -10.04 -21.01
N ASP A 194 -10.88 -8.86 -21.16
CA ASP A 194 -10.51 -7.67 -20.39
C ASP A 194 -10.91 -7.82 -18.91
N VAL A 195 -12.10 -8.36 -18.65
CA VAL A 195 -12.59 -8.59 -17.28
C VAL A 195 -11.84 -9.73 -16.60
N GLU A 196 -11.54 -10.81 -17.33
CA GLU A 196 -10.69 -11.91 -16.85
C GLU A 196 -9.25 -11.44 -16.58
N HIS A 197 -8.72 -10.57 -17.43
CA HIS A 197 -7.40 -9.97 -17.26
C HIS A 197 -7.36 -8.95 -16.11
N LEU A 198 -8.46 -8.26 -15.82
CA LEU A 198 -8.52 -7.37 -14.67
C LEU A 198 -8.77 -8.13 -13.36
N GLY A 199 -9.55 -9.21 -13.40
CA GLY A 199 -9.86 -10.04 -12.24
C GLY A 199 -10.49 -9.23 -11.10
N ARG A 200 -9.96 -9.38 -9.87
CA ARG A 200 -10.51 -8.66 -8.70
C ARG A 200 -10.36 -7.14 -8.81
N LEU A 201 -9.48 -6.61 -9.67
CA LEU A 201 -9.29 -5.16 -9.84
C LEU A 201 -10.54 -4.47 -10.40
N VAL A 202 -11.52 -5.23 -10.91
CA VAL A 202 -12.88 -4.74 -11.22
C VAL A 202 -13.52 -4.03 -10.02
N PHE A 203 -13.16 -4.40 -8.78
CA PHE A 203 -13.66 -3.74 -7.57
C PHE A 203 -13.06 -2.36 -7.30
N SER A 204 -12.11 -1.88 -8.12
CA SER A 204 -11.73 -0.45 -8.11
C SER A 204 -12.78 0.45 -8.76
N LEU A 205 -13.59 -0.12 -9.67
CA LEU A 205 -14.58 0.64 -10.43
C LEU A 205 -15.74 1.10 -9.56
N SER A 206 -16.32 2.24 -9.94
CA SER A 206 -17.61 2.68 -9.38
C SER A 206 -18.75 1.74 -9.80
N THR A 207 -19.85 1.75 -9.03
CA THR A 207 -21.10 1.05 -9.41
C THR A 207 -21.58 1.44 -10.81
N LYS A 208 -21.41 2.71 -11.22
CA LYS A 208 -21.81 3.19 -12.54
C LYS A 208 -20.99 2.52 -13.64
N GLN A 209 -19.68 2.41 -13.45
CA GLN A 209 -18.77 1.76 -14.39
C GLN A 209 -19.04 0.25 -14.47
N ILE A 210 -19.19 -0.44 -13.34
CA ILE A 210 -19.54 -1.87 -13.33
C ILE A 210 -20.85 -2.12 -14.09
N ASN A 211 -21.87 -1.29 -13.85
CA ASN A 211 -23.16 -1.42 -14.54
C ASN A 211 -23.10 -1.10 -16.04
N SER A 212 -22.02 -0.47 -16.52
CA SER A 212 -21.83 -0.17 -17.94
C SER A 212 -21.16 -1.31 -18.72
N ILE A 213 -20.54 -2.29 -18.02
CA ILE A 213 -19.93 -3.46 -18.66
C ILE A 213 -21.01 -4.27 -19.38
N PRO A 214 -20.80 -4.69 -20.65
CA PRO A 214 -21.79 -5.45 -21.39
C PRO A 214 -22.25 -6.71 -20.65
N LEU A 215 -23.57 -6.97 -20.66
CA LEU A 215 -24.13 -8.16 -20.01
C LEU A 215 -23.69 -9.48 -20.66
N THR A 216 -23.25 -9.42 -21.92
CA THR A 216 -22.64 -10.55 -22.63
C THR A 216 -21.24 -10.89 -22.12
N VAL A 217 -20.58 -9.93 -21.46
CA VAL A 217 -19.24 -10.06 -20.86
C VAL A 217 -19.34 -10.48 -19.41
N LEU A 218 -20.33 -9.98 -18.67
CA LEU A 218 -20.62 -10.39 -17.29
C LEU A 218 -21.45 -11.69 -17.23
N ASP A 219 -20.95 -12.74 -17.86
CA ASP A 219 -21.56 -14.07 -17.74
C ASP A 219 -21.26 -14.72 -16.37
N LYS A 220 -21.83 -15.93 -16.17
CA LYS A 220 -21.71 -16.61 -14.88
C LYS A 220 -20.24 -16.91 -14.55
N ASP A 221 -19.49 -17.42 -15.51
CA ASP A 221 -18.15 -17.96 -15.28
C ASP A 221 -17.16 -16.82 -15.03
N THR A 222 -17.24 -15.75 -15.82
CA THR A 222 -16.43 -14.54 -15.66
C THR A 222 -16.65 -13.89 -14.28
N VAL A 223 -17.91 -13.71 -13.88
CA VAL A 223 -18.24 -13.11 -12.58
C VAL A 223 -17.84 -14.03 -11.43
N GLU A 224 -18.05 -15.35 -11.55
CA GLU A 224 -17.62 -16.32 -10.54
C GLU A 224 -16.10 -16.28 -10.34
N GLN A 225 -15.33 -16.20 -11.43
CA GLN A 225 -13.87 -16.08 -11.37
C GLN A 225 -13.42 -14.81 -10.63
N VAL A 226 -14.04 -13.66 -10.92
CA VAL A 226 -13.74 -12.39 -10.23
C VAL A 226 -14.05 -12.50 -8.72
N LEU A 227 -15.19 -13.09 -8.35
CA LEU A 227 -15.61 -13.24 -6.96
C LEU A 227 -14.72 -14.24 -6.19
N VAL A 228 -14.37 -15.37 -6.80
CA VAL A 228 -13.44 -16.34 -6.23
C VAL A 228 -12.05 -15.72 -6.07
N GLY A 229 -11.59 -14.94 -7.05
CA GLY A 229 -10.33 -14.20 -6.98
C GLY A 229 -10.30 -13.22 -5.80
N GLN A 230 -11.36 -12.43 -5.63
CA GLN A 230 -11.50 -11.53 -4.48
C GLN A 230 -11.47 -12.30 -3.16
N ARG A 231 -12.23 -13.40 -3.06
CA ARG A 231 -12.31 -14.18 -1.83
C ARG A 231 -10.97 -14.82 -1.45
N ARG A 232 -10.28 -15.42 -2.42
CA ARG A 232 -8.94 -16.01 -2.21
C ARG A 232 -7.94 -14.97 -1.75
N TRP A 233 -7.99 -13.77 -2.33
CA TRP A 233 -7.15 -12.67 -1.91
C TRP A 233 -7.49 -12.22 -0.47
N GLU A 234 -8.77 -12.06 -0.11
CA GLU A 234 -9.20 -11.71 1.25
C GLU A 234 -8.77 -12.75 2.30
N ASP A 235 -8.76 -14.03 1.93
CA ASP A 235 -8.34 -15.13 2.82
C ASP A 235 -6.80 -15.24 2.94
N SER A 236 -6.03 -14.49 2.14
CA SER A 236 -4.56 -14.42 2.25
C SER A 236 -4.11 -13.60 3.47
N ALA A 237 -2.87 -13.80 3.93
CA ALA A 237 -2.32 -13.06 5.06
C ALA A 237 -2.35 -11.53 4.86
N LEU A 238 -2.04 -11.06 3.65
CA LEU A 238 -2.05 -9.64 3.30
C LEU A 238 -3.47 -9.11 3.11
N GLY A 239 -4.31 -9.85 2.39
CA GLY A 239 -5.70 -9.47 2.16
C GLY A 239 -6.52 -9.38 3.44
N ALA A 240 -6.31 -10.27 4.40
CA ALA A 240 -6.97 -10.22 5.72
C ALA A 240 -6.68 -8.91 6.48
N VAL A 241 -5.43 -8.44 6.41
CA VAL A 241 -5.02 -7.16 7.01
C VAL A 241 -5.63 -5.99 6.24
N CYS A 242 -5.52 -5.97 4.91
CA CYS A 242 -6.08 -4.92 4.06
C CYS A 242 -7.60 -4.79 4.22
N ALA A 243 -8.34 -5.91 4.22
CA ALA A 243 -9.80 -5.95 4.39
C ALA A 243 -10.27 -5.41 5.75
N THR A 244 -9.38 -5.36 6.74
CA THR A 244 -9.68 -4.86 8.09
C THR A 244 -9.24 -3.41 8.28
N ARG A 245 -8.17 -2.97 7.59
CA ARG A 245 -7.51 -1.68 7.82
C ARG A 245 -7.79 -0.64 6.73
N CYS A 246 -7.95 -1.06 5.49
CA CYS A 246 -7.90 -0.18 4.32
C CYS A 246 -9.20 -0.19 3.50
N MET A 247 -9.99 -1.27 3.55
CA MET A 247 -11.18 -1.43 2.71
C MET A 247 -12.48 -1.00 3.40
N ASP A 248 -13.42 -0.47 2.61
CA ASP A 248 -14.79 -0.18 3.03
C ASP A 248 -15.70 -1.39 2.72
N ARG A 249 -16.07 -2.15 3.75
CA ARG A 249 -16.92 -3.35 3.60
C ARG A 249 -18.32 -3.04 3.02
N PRO A 250 -19.05 -2.01 3.49
CA PRO A 250 -20.30 -1.59 2.84
C PRO A 250 -20.15 -1.30 1.34
N LEU A 251 -19.09 -0.59 0.93
CA LEU A 251 -18.82 -0.31 -0.48
C LEU A 251 -18.54 -1.61 -1.24
N GLN A 252 -17.66 -2.47 -0.73
CA GLN A 252 -17.31 -3.74 -1.37
C GLN A 252 -18.54 -4.63 -1.61
N ARG A 253 -19.46 -4.70 -0.64
CA ARG A 253 -20.74 -5.42 -0.80
C ARG A 253 -21.60 -4.84 -1.91
N ARG A 254 -21.66 -3.50 -2.02
CA ARG A 254 -22.41 -2.82 -3.08
C ARG A 254 -21.84 -3.13 -4.47
N LEU A 255 -20.52 -3.07 -4.61
CA LEU A 255 -19.83 -3.40 -5.87
C LEU A 255 -20.05 -4.86 -6.26
N THR A 256 -19.97 -5.78 -5.28
CA THR A 256 -20.29 -7.20 -5.46
C THR A 256 -21.72 -7.41 -5.97
N GLN A 257 -22.70 -6.72 -5.38
CA GLN A 257 -24.09 -6.79 -5.83
C GLN A 257 -24.28 -6.24 -7.24
N SER A 258 -23.58 -5.17 -7.60
CA SER A 258 -23.62 -4.62 -8.98
C SER A 258 -23.10 -5.63 -9.99
N LEU A 259 -22.01 -6.33 -9.68
CA LEU A 259 -21.44 -7.35 -10.55
C LEU A 259 -22.41 -8.53 -10.74
N ILE A 260 -22.98 -9.04 -9.64
CA ILE A 260 -23.94 -10.17 -9.67
C ILE A 260 -25.23 -9.80 -10.42
N ARG A 261 -25.71 -8.55 -10.32
CA ARG A 261 -26.89 -8.08 -11.05
C ARG A 261 -26.74 -8.21 -12.56
N GLY A 262 -25.51 -8.13 -13.09
CA GLY A 262 -25.22 -8.38 -14.51
C GLY A 262 -25.73 -9.75 -14.96
N ILE A 263 -25.42 -10.80 -14.20
CA ILE A 263 -25.85 -12.18 -14.48
C ILE A 263 -27.38 -12.30 -14.48
N VAL A 264 -28.04 -11.75 -13.45
CA VAL A 264 -29.51 -11.88 -13.28
C VAL A 264 -30.25 -11.21 -14.43
N LYS A 265 -29.82 -10.02 -14.85
CA LYS A 265 -30.43 -9.30 -15.96
C LYS A 265 -30.19 -10.00 -17.30
N ALA A 266 -28.99 -10.52 -17.55
CA ALA A 266 -28.66 -11.26 -18.78
C ALA A 266 -29.59 -12.46 -18.99
N ARG A 267 -29.90 -13.20 -17.92
CA ARG A 267 -30.84 -14.34 -17.96
C ARG A 267 -32.28 -13.91 -18.25
N GLY A 268 -32.73 -12.79 -17.67
CA GLY A 268 -34.09 -12.27 -17.91
C GLY A 268 -34.33 -11.73 -19.32
N VAL A 269 -33.27 -11.32 -20.04
CA VAL A 269 -33.34 -10.96 -21.46
C VAL A 269 -33.40 -12.20 -22.34
N ARG A 270 -32.57 -13.22 -22.07
CA ARG A 270 -32.59 -14.51 -22.82
C ARG A 270 -33.88 -15.29 -22.65
N SER A 271 -34.63 -15.10 -21.57
CA SER A 271 -35.94 -15.76 -21.37
C SER A 271 -37.11 -15.03 -22.03
N LYS A 272 -36.89 -13.85 -22.64
CA LYS A 272 -37.92 -13.00 -23.25
C LYS A 272 -37.76 -12.81 -24.77
N GLY A 273 -36.73 -13.41 -25.37
CA GLY A 273 -36.54 -13.49 -26.82
C GLY A 273 -36.70 -14.93 -27.28
#